data_AF-U1Z8S9-F1
#
_entry.id   AF-U1Z8S9-F1
#
_cell.length_a   1.000
_cell.length_b   1.000
_cell.length_c   1.000
_cell.angle_alpha   90.00
_cell.angle_beta   90.00
_cell.angle_gamma   90.00
#
_symmetry.space_group_name_H-M   'P 1'
#
loop_
_entity.id
_entity.type
_entity.pdbx_description
1 polymer ?
#
loop_
_entity_poly.entity_id
_entity_poly.type
_entity_poly.pdbx_seq_one_letter_code
_entity_poly.pdbx_strand_id
1 'polypeptide(L)'
;MIPLQVVFGEETYREEIELDWKSFYEEVKKHNELPTTSQPPIGELVALYEELGKSYDAVISIHLSSGISGTFSSAAAADSMVDNIDVYPFDSEISCLAQG
;
A
#
# COMPACT_ATOMS: atom_id res chain seq x y z
N MET A 1 -8.29 -0.66 -2.76
CA MET A 1 -7.08 -1.32 -2.24
C MET A 1 -5.88 -0.74 -2.97
N ILE A 2 -4.83 -0.36 -2.26
CA ILE A 2 -3.58 0.13 -2.83
C ILE A 2 -2.48 -0.90 -2.51
N PRO A 3 -1.75 -1.44 -3.51
CA PRO A 3 -0.79 -2.52 -3.27
C PRO A 3 0.50 -1.98 -2.67
N LEU A 4 1.11 -2.75 -1.76
CA LEU A 4 2.53 -2.60 -1.43
C LEU A 4 3.37 -3.25 -2.53
N GLN A 5 4.69 -3.06 -2.47
CA GLN A 5 5.59 -3.66 -3.44
C GLN A 5 6.51 -4.71 -2.80
N VAL A 6 6.76 -5.77 -3.57
CA VAL A 6 7.77 -6.79 -3.30
C VAL A 6 8.92 -6.60 -4.27
N VAL A 7 10.15 -6.53 -3.76
CA VAL A 7 11.35 -6.26 -4.55
C VAL A 7 12.29 -7.48 -4.51
N PHE A 8 12.61 -8.00 -5.69
CA PHE A 8 13.60 -9.06 -5.92
C PHE A 8 14.75 -8.49 -6.75
N GLY A 9 15.83 -8.07 -6.10
CA GLY A 9 16.95 -7.41 -6.80
C GLY A 9 16.50 -6.15 -7.53
N GLU A 10 16.48 -6.21 -8.87
CA GLU A 10 16.03 -5.10 -9.74
C GLU A 10 14.54 -5.20 -10.12
N GLU A 11 13.89 -6.33 -9.87
CA GLU A 11 12.48 -6.54 -10.22
C GLU A 11 11.57 -6.13 -9.05
N THR A 12 10.50 -5.41 -9.36
CA THR A 12 9.52 -4.94 -8.38
C THR A 12 8.12 -5.31 -8.84
N TYR A 13 7.33 -5.86 -7.92
CA TYR A 13 5.97 -6.33 -8.17
C TYR A 13 5.00 -5.64 -7.22
N ARG A 14 3.84 -5.22 -7.72
CA ARG A 14 2.69 -4.85 -6.90
C ARG A 14 2.01 -6.10 -6.40
N GLU A 15 2.04 -6.33 -5.09
CA GLU A 15 1.48 -7.54 -4.48
C GLU A 15 -0.02 -7.68 -4.80
N GLU A 16 -0.50 -8.93 -4.88
CA GLU A 16 -1.90 -9.30 -5.18
C GLU A 16 -2.41 -8.89 -6.57
N ILE A 17 -1.70 -8.01 -7.30
CA ILE A 17 -2.02 -7.62 -8.67
C ILE A 17 -1.09 -8.33 -9.66
N GLU A 18 0.22 -8.26 -9.43
CA GLU A 18 1.26 -8.78 -10.32
C GLU A 18 1.90 -10.06 -9.79
N LEU A 19 1.78 -10.31 -8.48
CA LEU A 19 2.36 -11.47 -7.81
C LEU A 19 1.39 -12.00 -6.75
N ASP A 20 0.86 -13.21 -6.96
CA ASP A 20 0.06 -13.91 -5.95
C ASP A 20 0.94 -14.67 -4.96
N TRP A 21 0.35 -15.06 -3.82
CA TRP A 21 1.09 -15.71 -2.73
C TRP A 21 1.79 -17.01 -3.15
N LYS A 22 1.23 -17.81 -4.07
CA LYS A 22 1.89 -19.07 -4.51
C LYS A 22 3.12 -18.73 -5.34
N SER A 23 2.97 -17.83 -6.30
CA SER A 23 4.08 -17.36 -7.13
C SER A 23 5.15 -16.67 -6.30
N PHE A 24 4.80 -15.90 -5.26
CA PHE A 24 5.76 -15.33 -4.33
C PHE A 24 6.66 -16.42 -3.69
N TYR A 25 6.08 -17.47 -3.12
CA TYR A 25 6.88 -18.53 -2.48
C TYR A 25 7.69 -19.36 -3.48
N GLU A 26 7.25 -19.47 -4.73
CA GLU A 26 8.04 -20.09 -5.80
C GLU A 26 9.20 -19.18 -6.21
N GLU A 27 8.97 -17.88 -6.33
CA GLU A 27 9.97 -16.90 -6.72
C GLU A 27 11.08 -16.78 -5.66
N VAL A 28 10.72 -16.68 -4.38
CA VAL A 28 11.67 -16.68 -3.26
C VAL A 28 12.64 -17.88 -3.31
N LYS A 29 12.18 -19.05 -3.77
CA LYS A 29 13.04 -20.25 -3.86
C LYS A 29 14.04 -20.20 -5.03
N LYS A 30 13.79 -19.36 -6.04
CA LYS A 30 14.67 -19.19 -7.20
C LYS A 30 15.79 -18.19 -6.96
N HIS A 31 15.61 -17.28 -6.00
CA HIS A 31 16.57 -16.22 -5.69
C HIS A 31 17.44 -16.58 -4.48
N ASN A 32 18.71 -16.17 -4.54
CA ASN A 32 19.67 -16.36 -3.44
C ASN A 32 19.59 -15.23 -2.39
N GLU A 33 19.01 -14.09 -2.76
CA GLU A 33 18.83 -12.94 -1.89
C GLU A 33 17.40 -12.89 -1.34
N LEU A 34 17.26 -12.38 -0.12
CA LEU A 34 15.95 -12.18 0.48
C LEU A 34 15.23 -11.02 -0.21
N PRO A 35 13.93 -11.15 -0.53
CA PRO A 35 13.17 -10.03 -1.01
C PRO A 35 13.10 -8.93 0.05
N THR A 36 12.96 -7.69 -0.41
CA THR A 36 12.59 -6.56 0.44
C THR A 36 11.20 -6.08 0.07
N THR A 37 10.61 -5.25 0.93
CA THR A 37 9.30 -4.66 0.70
C THR A 37 9.40 -3.14 0.68
N SER A 38 8.46 -2.51 -0.02
CA SER A 38 8.29 -1.07 0.04
C SER A 38 6.81 -0.71 0.25
N GLN A 39 6.60 0.43 0.88
CA GLN A 39 5.29 1.08 0.93
C GLN A 39 4.88 1.55 -0.48
N PRO A 40 3.59 1.80 -0.74
CA PRO A 40 3.15 2.37 -2.00
C PRO A 40 3.81 3.73 -2.23
N PRO A 41 4.19 4.06 -3.48
CA PRO A 41 4.62 5.41 -3.81
C PRO A 41 3.52 6.41 -3.46
N ILE A 42 3.87 7.52 -2.81
CA ILE A 42 2.87 8.52 -2.37
C ILE A 42 2.06 9.09 -3.54
N GLY A 43 2.65 9.17 -4.74
CA GLY A 43 1.93 9.61 -5.94
C GLY A 43 0.78 8.67 -6.34
N GLU A 44 0.88 7.37 -6.06
CA GLU A 44 -0.23 6.43 -6.32
C GLU A 44 -1.37 6.60 -5.32
N LEU A 45 -1.08 6.93 -4.06
CA LEU A 45 -2.09 7.27 -3.06
C LEU A 45 -2.85 8.53 -3.46
N VAL A 46 -2.13 9.60 -3.82
CA VAL A 46 -2.73 10.86 -4.28
C VAL A 46 -3.63 10.63 -5.49
N ALA A 47 -3.14 9.92 -6.52
CA ALA A 47 -3.93 9.63 -7.71
C ALA A 47 -5.21 8.82 -7.39
N LEU A 48 -5.13 7.86 -6.47
CA LEU A 48 -6.28 7.09 -6.02
C LEU A 48 -7.30 7.98 -5.28
N TYR A 49 -6.85 8.86 -4.40
CA TYR A 49 -7.73 9.76 -3.64
C TYR A 49 -8.37 10.81 -4.55
N GLU A 50 -7.62 11.43 -5.48
CA GLU A 50 -8.18 12.36 -6.48
C GLU A 50 -9.27 11.69 -7.32
N GLU A 51 -9.06 10.44 -7.73
CA GLU A 51 -10.06 9.65 -8.47
C GLU A 51 -11.32 9.41 -7.62
N LEU A 52 -11.16 8.99 -6.36
CA LEU A 52 -12.29 8.77 -5.45
C LEU A 52 -13.05 10.08 -5.16
N GLY A 53 -12.35 11.20 -5.03
CA GLY A 53 -12.93 12.52 -4.79
C GLY A 53 -13.81 13.05 -5.93
N LYS A 54 -13.85 12.36 -7.08
CA LYS A 54 -14.86 12.65 -8.13
C LYS A 54 -16.26 12.21 -7.73
N SER A 55 -16.38 11.29 -6.77
CA SER A 55 -17.63 10.58 -6.44
C SER A 55 -17.94 10.54 -4.94
N TYR A 56 -16.96 10.82 -4.08
CA TYR A 56 -17.06 10.72 -2.63
C TYR A 56 -16.51 11.97 -1.95
N ASP A 57 -17.12 12.36 -0.83
CA ASP A 57 -16.66 13.50 -0.04
C ASP A 57 -15.50 13.13 0.91
N ALA A 58 -15.41 11.86 1.31
CA ALA A 58 -14.40 11.37 2.24
C ALA A 58 -14.03 9.90 2.00
N VAL A 59 -12.83 9.49 2.45
CA VAL A 59 -12.35 8.10 2.44
C VAL A 59 -11.80 7.70 3.80
N ILE A 60 -12.25 6.54 4.32
CA ILE A 60 -11.57 5.87 5.44
C ILE A 60 -10.44 5.02 4.87
N SER A 61 -9.19 5.42 5.10
CA SER A 61 -8.01 4.76 4.55
C SER A 61 -7.36 3.85 5.59
N ILE A 62 -7.74 2.57 5.57
CA ILE A 62 -7.28 1.56 6.53
C ILE A 62 -5.93 0.99 6.09
N HIS A 63 -4.92 1.07 6.96
CA HIS A 63 -3.57 0.59 6.66
C HIS A 63 -3.01 -0.32 7.75
N LEU A 64 -2.00 -1.11 7.38
CA LEU A 64 -1.23 -1.90 8.32
C LEU A 64 -0.54 -1.00 9.36
N SER A 65 -0.18 -1.61 10.49
CA SER A 65 0.41 -0.93 11.65
C SER A 65 1.46 0.12 11.27
N SER A 66 1.30 1.34 11.79
CA SER A 66 2.32 2.39 11.66
C SER A 66 3.68 2.01 12.29
N GLY A 67 3.69 1.03 13.19
CA GLY A 67 4.91 0.51 13.82
C GLY A 67 5.75 -0.38 12.90
N ILE A 68 5.20 -0.86 11.77
CA ILE A 68 5.91 -1.77 10.84
C ILE A 68 6.03 -1.21 9.42
N SER A 69 5.27 -0.17 9.07
CA SER A 69 5.32 0.44 7.74
C SER A 69 4.95 1.93 7.75
N GLY A 70 5.57 2.69 6.85
CA GLY A 70 5.25 4.10 6.59
C GLY A 70 4.00 4.33 5.72
N THR A 71 3.28 3.26 5.32
CA THR A 71 2.05 3.38 4.52
C THR A 71 1.00 4.28 5.19
N PHE A 72 0.74 4.09 6.49
CA PHE A 72 -0.20 4.93 7.25
C PHE A 72 0.20 6.41 7.22
N SER A 73 1.46 6.73 7.51
CA SER A 73 1.95 8.12 7.47
C SER A 73 1.89 8.73 6.07
N SER A 74 2.05 7.91 5.03
CA SER A 74 1.97 8.37 3.64
C SER A 74 0.53 8.69 3.24
N ALA A 75 -0.45 7.92 3.71
CA ALA A 75 -1.86 8.24 3.55
C ALA A 75 -2.23 9.55 4.27
N ALA A 76 -1.73 9.75 5.50
CA ALA A 76 -1.93 11.00 6.23
C ALA A 76 -1.28 12.21 5.54
N ALA A 77 -0.09 12.04 4.97
CA ALA A 77 0.56 13.10 4.19
C ALA A 77 -0.19 13.41 2.89
N ALA A 78 -0.71 12.38 2.21
CA ALA A 78 -1.45 12.52 0.96
C ALA A 78 -2.78 13.27 1.11
N ASP A 79 -3.39 13.29 2.30
CA ASP A 79 -4.55 14.15 2.62
C ASP A 79 -4.26 15.62 2.29
N SER A 80 -3.09 16.13 2.70
CA SER A 80 -2.67 17.51 2.42
C SER A 80 -2.29 17.78 0.95
N MET A 81 -2.35 16.76 0.10
CA MET A 81 -1.98 16.82 -1.32
C MET A 81 -3.20 16.71 -2.25
N VAL A 82 -4.41 16.52 -1.70
CA VAL A 82 -5.65 16.43 -2.47
C VAL A 82 -6.65 17.47 -1.98
N ASP A 83 -7.38 18.09 -2.91
CA ASP A 83 -8.32 19.19 -2.58
C ASP A 83 -9.79 18.75 -2.63
N ASN A 84 -10.10 17.59 -3.21
CA ASN A 84 -11.46 17.16 -3.57
C ASN A 84 -12.01 16.00 -2.72
N ILE A 85 -11.32 15.57 -1.68
CA ILE A 85 -11.76 14.53 -0.76
C ILE A 85 -11.07 14.68 0.59
N ASP A 86 -11.78 14.41 1.68
CA ASP A 86 -11.18 14.27 3.02
C ASP A 86 -10.63 12.84 3.21
N VAL A 87 -9.35 12.69 3.55
CA VAL A 87 -8.76 11.40 3.88
C VAL A 87 -8.73 11.21 5.39
N TYR A 88 -9.28 10.09 5.86
CA TYR A 88 -9.24 9.66 7.26
C TYR A 88 -8.36 8.40 7.36
N PRO A 89 -7.04 8.55 7.55
CA PRO A 89 -6.16 7.41 7.77
C PRO A 89 -6.53 6.70 9.07
N PHE A 90 -6.64 5.38 9.00
CA PHE A 90 -6.86 4.51 10.14
C PHE A 90 -5.68 3.56 10.30
N ASP A 91 -4.93 3.74 11.39
CA ASP A 91 -3.89 2.78 11.79
C ASP A 91 -4.58 1.57 12.42
N SER A 92 -4.53 0.43 11.75
CA SER A 92 -5.13 -0.79 12.30
C SER A 92 -4.31 -1.41 13.44
N GLU A 93 -3.07 -0.96 13.64
CA GLU A 93 -2.10 -1.54 14.57
C GLU A 93 -1.81 -3.04 14.35
N ILE A 94 -2.28 -3.61 13.22
CA ILE A 94 -2.10 -5.01 12.82
C ILE A 94 -1.89 -5.10 11.30
N SER A 95 -1.98 -6.30 10.72
CA SER A 95 -1.92 -6.53 9.26
C SER A 95 -2.72 -7.79 8.91
N CYS A 96 -2.63 -8.22 7.65
CA CYS A 96 -3.31 -9.39 7.10
C CYS A 96 -4.83 -9.31 7.28
N LEU A 97 -5.51 -10.45 7.36
CA LEU A 97 -6.97 -10.51 7.41
C LEU A 97 -7.58 -9.87 8.68
N ALA A 98 -6.80 -9.63 9.73
CA ALA A 98 -7.29 -8.91 10.91
C ALA A 98 -7.47 -7.41 10.67
N GLN A 99 -6.75 -6.84 9.69
CA GLN A 99 -6.91 -5.46 9.25
C GLN A 99 -8.16 -5.28 8.34
N GLY A 100 -8.48 -6.29 7.53
CA GLY A 100 -9.55 -6.25 6.53
C GLY A 100 -10.95 -6.39 7.13
#